data_AF-A0A378A134-F1
#
_entry.id   AF-A0A378A134-F1
#
_cell.length_a   1.000
_cell.length_b   1.000
_cell.length_c   1.000
_cell.angle_alpha   90.00
_cell.angle_beta   90.00
_cell.angle_gamma   90.00
#
_symmetry.space_group_name_H-M   'P 1'
#
loop_
_entity.id
_entity.type
_entity.pdbx_description
1 polymer ?
#
loop_
_entity_poly.entity_id
_entity_poly.type
_entity_poly.pdbx_seq_one_letter_code
_entity_poly.pdbx_strand_id
1 'polypeptide(L)'
;MILLIDNYDSFTWNLYQYFCELGAEVLVRRNDALTLEEIAALAPEKIVISPGPCTPDEAGISLAVIRHYAGKTPLLGVCLGHQAIAQAFGATIVRAAQVMHGKNLAYRA
;
A
#
# COMPACT_ATOMS: atom_id res chain seq x y z
N MET A 1 -3.98 14.75 6.12
CA MET A 1 -4.37 13.33 6.30
C MET A 1 -3.70 12.40 5.28
N ILE A 2 -3.18 11.26 5.75
CA ILE A 2 -2.74 10.09 4.96
C ILE A 2 -3.89 9.06 4.93
N LEU A 3 -4.28 8.60 3.74
CA LEU A 3 -5.13 7.41 3.61
C LEU A 3 -4.24 6.16 3.50
N LEU A 4 -4.34 5.26 4.48
CA LEU A 4 -3.65 3.96 4.49
C LEU A 4 -4.64 2.85 4.10
N ILE A 5 -4.48 2.29 2.91
CA ILE A 5 -5.28 1.18 2.40
C ILE A 5 -4.69 -0.13 2.92
N ASP A 6 -5.43 -0.82 3.79
CA ASP A 6 -5.12 -2.10 4.39
C ASP A 6 -5.53 -3.26 3.47
N ASN A 7 -4.56 -4.05 2.99
CA ASN A 7 -4.80 -5.28 2.24
C ASN A 7 -4.81 -6.50 3.17
N TYR A 8 -5.42 -6.34 4.35
CA TYR A 8 -5.53 -7.38 5.39
C TYR A 8 -4.16 -7.85 5.90
N ASP A 9 -3.26 -6.91 6.18
CA ASP A 9 -1.90 -7.22 6.60
C ASP A 9 -1.66 -6.97 8.10
N SER A 10 -0.85 -7.86 8.69
CA SER A 10 -0.49 -7.79 10.10
C SER A 10 0.42 -6.59 10.45
N PHE A 11 1.10 -5.99 9.47
CA PHE A 11 2.04 -4.88 9.67
C PHE A 11 1.45 -3.50 9.32
N THR A 12 0.21 -3.43 8.83
CA THR A 12 -0.49 -2.15 8.56
C THR A 12 -0.43 -1.20 9.76
N TRP A 13 -0.64 -1.73 10.98
CA TRP A 13 -0.62 -0.92 12.18
C TRP A 13 0.78 -0.42 12.57
N ASN A 14 1.85 -1.10 12.16
CA ASN A 14 3.21 -0.57 12.36
C ASN A 14 3.44 0.68 11.50
N LEU A 15 2.94 0.68 10.27
CA LEU A 15 2.98 1.86 9.40
C LEU A 15 2.14 3.00 9.99
N TYR A 16 0.91 2.70 10.41
CA TYR A 16 0.03 3.66 11.07
C TYR A 16 0.71 4.33 12.28
N GLN A 17 1.24 3.53 13.20
CA GLN A 17 1.89 4.03 14.42
C GLN A 17 3.05 4.96 14.08
N TYR A 18 3.94 4.54 13.17
CA TYR A 18 5.10 5.35 12.81
C TYR A 18 4.72 6.67 12.14
N PHE A 19 3.70 6.68 11.27
CA PHE A 19 3.20 7.93 10.69
C PHE A 19 2.58 8.85 11.75
N CYS A 20 1.83 8.29 12.72
CA CYS A 20 1.29 9.06 13.83
C CYS A 20 2.37 9.63 14.74
N GLU A 21 3.44 8.88 15.02
CA GLU A 21 4.62 9.37 15.77
C GLU A 21 5.31 10.54 15.06
N LEU A 22 5.29 10.55 13.73
CA LEU A 22 5.77 11.66 12.90
C LEU A 22 4.77 12.84 12.80
N GLY A 23 3.65 12.78 13.54
CA GLY A 23 2.63 13.84 13.58
C GLY A 23 1.64 13.81 12.42
N ALA A 24 1.59 12.73 11.64
CA ALA A 24 0.61 12.59 10.56
C ALA A 24 -0.74 12.11 11.09
N GLU A 25 -1.82 12.73 10.62
CA GLU A 25 -3.16 12.17 10.74
C GLU A 25 -3.33 11.04 9.72
N VAL A 26 -3.67 9.83 10.18
CA VAL A 26 -3.79 8.65 9.32
C VAL A 26 -5.19 8.05 9.41
N LEU A 27 -5.80 7.81 8.26
CA LEU A 27 -7.07 7.10 8.14
C LEU A 27 -6.81 5.72 7.55
N VAL A 28 -7.08 4.66 8.31
CA VAL A 28 -6.94 3.28 7.83
C VAL A 28 -8.28 2.77 7.30
N ARG A 29 -8.28 2.19 6.10
CA ARG A 29 -9.45 1.55 5.49
C ARG A 29 -9.03 0.31 4.72
N ARG A 30 -9.85 -0.74 4.75
CA ARG A 30 -9.57 -1.95 3.99
C ARG A 30 -9.80 -1.73 2.50
N ASN A 31 -9.10 -2.52 1.68
CA ASN A 31 -9.13 -2.43 0.22
C ASN A 31 -10.49 -2.72 -0.44
N ASP A 32 -11.48 -3.15 0.33
CA ASP A 32 -12.86 -3.48 -0.04
C ASP A 32 -13.90 -2.61 0.69
N ALA A 33 -13.46 -1.72 1.57
CA ALA A 33 -14.32 -0.90 2.42
C ALA A 33 -14.54 0.53 1.89
N LEU A 34 -14.02 0.83 0.70
CA LEU A 34 -14.09 2.15 0.07
C LEU A 34 -14.26 2.05 -1.44
N THR A 35 -14.87 3.07 -2.04
CA THR A 35 -14.89 3.33 -3.49
C THR A 35 -13.93 4.47 -3.89
N LEU A 36 -13.67 4.65 -5.18
CA LEU A 36 -12.84 5.76 -5.66
C LEU A 36 -13.50 7.12 -5.39
N GLU A 37 -14.82 7.17 -5.49
CA GLU A 37 -15.64 8.35 -5.22
C GLU A 37 -15.55 8.75 -3.73
N GLU A 38 -15.61 7.78 -2.83
CA GLU A 38 -15.43 8.01 -1.40
C GLU A 38 -14.02 8.50 -1.09
N ILE A 39 -13.00 7.93 -1.73
CA ILE A 39 -11.61 8.41 -1.58
C ILE A 39 -11.47 9.85 -2.10
N ALA A 40 -12.12 10.19 -3.22
CA ALA A 40 -12.11 11.55 -3.75
C ALA A 40 -12.77 12.54 -2.79
N ALA A 41 -13.88 12.14 -2.15
CA ALA A 41 -14.56 12.95 -1.14
C ALA A 41 -13.73 13.13 0.15
N LEU A 42 -12.92 12.13 0.52
CA LEU A 42 -11.98 12.22 1.64
C LEU A 42 -10.80 13.16 1.36
N ALA A 43 -10.51 13.44 0.08
CA ALA A 43 -9.44 14.32 -0.38
C ALA A 43 -8.08 14.09 0.35
N PRO A 44 -7.54 12.85 0.34
CA PRO A 44 -6.28 12.57 1.02
C PRO A 44 -5.10 13.32 0.40
N GLU A 45 -4.21 13.84 1.24
CA GLU A 45 -2.98 14.50 0.78
C GLU A 45 -1.94 13.49 0.29
N LYS A 46 -1.98 12.26 0.82
CA LYS A 46 -1.07 11.16 0.51
C LYS A 46 -1.81 9.85 0.66
N ILE A 47 -1.47 8.87 -0.18
CA ILE A 47 -2.08 7.53 -0.14
C ILE A 47 -0.96 6.51 0.05
N VAL A 48 -1.14 5.62 1.03
CA VAL A 48 -0.25 4.49 1.30
C VAL A 48 -1.01 3.20 1.06
N ILE A 49 -0.41 2.27 0.32
CA ILE A 49 -0.95 0.93 0.10
C ILE A 49 -0.08 -0.06 0.86
N SER A 50 -0.69 -0.69 1.85
CA SER A 50 -0.05 -1.61 2.77
C SER A 50 0.45 -2.91 2.09
N PRO A 51 1.28 -3.71 2.79
CA PRO A 51 1.52 -5.10 2.43
C PRO A 51 0.23 -5.92 2.42
N GLY A 52 0.31 -7.19 2.02
CA GLY A 52 -0.83 -8.11 2.08
C GLY A 52 -0.49 -9.51 1.57
N PRO A 53 -1.32 -10.52 1.87
CA PRO A 53 -1.00 -11.93 1.62
C PRO A 53 -1.26 -12.45 0.19
N CYS A 54 -1.54 -11.60 -0.81
CA CYS A 54 -1.99 -12.02 -2.14
C CYS A 54 -1.16 -11.41 -3.28
N THR A 55 -1.61 -11.61 -4.53
CA THR A 55 -1.08 -10.90 -5.71
C THR A 55 -1.78 -9.56 -5.94
N PRO A 56 -1.21 -8.62 -6.71
CA PRO A 56 -1.87 -7.34 -6.98
C PRO A 56 -3.25 -7.44 -7.63
N ASP A 57 -3.50 -8.48 -8.42
CA ASP A 57 -4.81 -8.72 -9.06
C ASP A 57 -5.92 -8.99 -8.03
N GLU A 58 -5.55 -9.43 -6.84
CA GLU A 58 -6.45 -9.75 -5.74
C GLU A 58 -6.49 -8.64 -4.68
N ALA A 59 -5.76 -7.54 -4.87
CA ALA A 59 -5.60 -6.46 -3.89
C ALA A 59 -6.78 -5.46 -3.85
N GLY A 60 -7.99 -5.91 -4.19
CA GLY A 60 -9.21 -5.11 -4.19
C GLY A 60 -9.08 -3.82 -5.02
N ILE A 61 -9.45 -2.68 -4.41
CA ILE A 61 -9.44 -1.38 -5.10
C ILE A 61 -8.02 -0.83 -5.37
N SER A 62 -6.96 -1.45 -4.82
CA SER A 62 -5.60 -0.90 -4.83
C SER A 62 -5.09 -0.54 -6.23
N LEU A 63 -5.27 -1.40 -7.24
CA LEU A 63 -4.85 -1.12 -8.62
C LEU A 63 -5.63 0.05 -9.23
N ALA A 64 -6.93 0.15 -8.95
CA ALA A 64 -7.78 1.25 -9.38
C ALA A 64 -7.33 2.57 -8.76
N VAL A 65 -7.04 2.58 -7.46
CA VAL A 65 -6.51 3.75 -6.73
C VAL A 65 -5.19 4.22 -7.33
N ILE A 66 -4.24 3.30 -7.56
CA ILE A 66 -2.94 3.66 -8.13
C ILE A 66 -3.11 4.33 -9.50
N ARG A 67 -3.88 3.70 -10.39
CA ARG A 67 -4.11 4.24 -11.74
C ARG A 67 -4.82 5.59 -11.70
N HIS A 68 -5.79 5.76 -10.79
CA HIS A 68 -6.56 7.00 -10.70
C HIS A 68 -5.74 8.17 -10.14
N TYR A 69 -4.91 7.92 -9.12
CA TYR A 69 -4.19 8.95 -8.36
C TYR A 69 -2.73 9.15 -8.80
N ALA A 70 -2.21 8.30 -9.68
CA ALA A 70 -0.90 8.48 -10.30
C ALA A 70 -0.75 9.89 -10.90
N GLY A 71 0.32 10.58 -10.49
CA GLY A 71 0.61 11.95 -10.92
C GLY A 71 -0.28 13.05 -10.30
N LYS A 72 -1.25 12.69 -9.45
CA LYS A 72 -2.15 13.63 -8.76
C LYS A 72 -1.87 13.71 -7.26
N THR A 73 -1.76 12.55 -6.62
CA THR A 73 -1.54 12.43 -5.17
C THR A 73 -0.31 11.55 -4.94
N PRO A 74 0.62 11.94 -4.04
CA PRO A 74 1.75 11.10 -3.67
C PRO A 74 1.31 9.70 -3.20
N LEU A 75 1.92 8.67 -3.79
CA LEU A 75 1.64 7.26 -3.52
C LEU A 75 2.87 6.57 -2.94
N LEU A 76 2.69 5.79 -1.87
CA LEU A 76 3.69 4.87 -1.33
C LEU A 76 3.10 3.46 -1.28
N GLY A 77 3.76 2.50 -1.93
CA GLY A 77 3.38 1.09 -1.85
C GLY A 77 4.43 0.28 -1.10
N VAL A 78 4.00 -0.55 -0.15
CA VAL A 78 4.88 -1.43 0.63
C VAL A 78 4.57 -2.89 0.32
N CYS A 79 5.59 -3.70 0.01
CA CYS A 79 5.43 -5.12 -0.34
C CYS A 79 4.38 -5.35 -1.45
N LEU A 80 3.19 -5.87 -1.13
CA LEU A 80 2.08 -5.99 -2.09
C LEU A 80 1.73 -4.65 -2.74
N GLY A 81 1.69 -3.55 -1.97
CA GLY A 81 1.47 -2.22 -2.52
C GLY A 81 2.54 -1.80 -3.52
N HIS A 82 3.80 -2.20 -3.32
CA HIS A 82 4.88 -1.94 -4.27
C HIS A 82 4.69 -2.75 -5.57
N GLN A 83 4.36 -4.03 -5.45
CA GLN A 83 4.04 -4.89 -6.60
C GLN A 83 2.85 -4.33 -7.39
N ALA A 84 1.81 -3.88 -6.71
CA ALA A 84 0.63 -3.29 -7.34
C ALA A 84 0.97 -2.01 -8.10
N ILE A 85 1.86 -1.16 -7.58
CA ILE A 85 2.35 0.02 -8.31
C ILE A 85 3.05 -0.41 -9.59
N ALA A 86 4.01 -1.34 -9.50
CA ALA A 86 4.74 -1.81 -10.66
C ALA A 86 3.79 -2.39 -11.73
N GLN A 87 2.83 -3.22 -11.32
CA GLN A 87 1.84 -3.81 -12.23
C GLN A 87 0.90 -2.78 -12.84
N ALA A 88 0.48 -1.76 -12.07
CA ALA A 88 -0.37 -0.69 -12.59
C ALA A 88 0.28 0.07 -13.76
N PHE A 89 1.62 0.11 -13.81
CA PHE A 89 2.41 0.71 -14.89
C PHE A 89 2.98 -0.31 -15.88
N GLY A 90 2.43 -1.53 -15.93
CA GLY A 90 2.71 -2.53 -16.95
C GLY A 90 3.89 -3.46 -16.67
N ALA A 91 4.48 -3.43 -15.47
CA ALA A 91 5.47 -4.44 -15.08
C ALA A 91 4.81 -5.80 -14.84
N THR A 92 5.55 -6.88 -15.08
CA THR A 92 5.12 -8.25 -14.75
C THR A 92 5.67 -8.64 -13.38
N ILE A 93 4.79 -9.09 -12.48
CA ILE A 93 5.18 -9.62 -11.17
C ILE A 93 5.49 -11.11 -11.32
N VAL A 94 6.71 -11.49 -10.98
CA VAL A 94 7.20 -12.87 -11.07
C VAL A 94 7.65 -13.36 -9.70
N ARG A 95 7.65 -14.68 -9.51
CA ARG A 95 8.16 -15.29 -8.26
C ARG A 95 9.65 -15.02 -8.11
N ALA A 96 10.05 -14.67 -6.89
CA ALA A 96 11.46 -14.57 -6.54
C ALA A 96 12.15 -15.96 -6.65
N ALA A 97 13.43 -15.97 -7.02
CA ALA A 97 14.21 -17.20 -7.13
C ALA A 97 14.34 -17.94 -5.78
N GLN A 98 14.34 -17.18 -4.67
CA GLN A 98 14.38 -17.71 -3.31
C GLN A 98 13.36 -16.96 -2.44
N VAL A 99 12.62 -17.71 -1.63
CA VAL A 99 11.69 -17.14 -0.64
C VAL A 99 12.48 -16.63 0.55
N MET A 100 12.33 -15.35 0.86
CA MET A 100 12.95 -14.69 2.00
C MET A 100 11.84 -14.26 2.95
N HIS A 101 11.90 -14.72 4.20
CA HIS A 101 10.95 -14.37 5.25
C HIS A 101 11.71 -13.95 6.51
N GLY A 102 11.21 -12.93 7.21
CA GLY A 102 11.89 -12.34 8.36
C GLY A 102 13.10 -11.47 7.98
N LYS A 103 14.14 -11.48 8.82
CA LYS A 103 15.32 -10.64 8.67
C LYS A 103 16.22 -11.19 7.57
N ASN A 104 16.51 -10.42 6.52
CA ASN A 104 17.51 -10.82 5.53
C ASN A 104 18.26 -9.65 4.87
N LEU A 105 19.52 -9.96 4.53
CA LEU A 105 20.61 -9.15 3.95
C LEU A 105 21.19 -8.04 4.86
N ALA A 106 22.26 -8.44 5.58
CA ALA A 106 23.34 -7.62 6.11
C ALA A 106 23.03 -6.52 7.15
N TYR A 107 22.25 -6.82 8.20
CA TYR A 107 22.50 -6.16 9.49
C TYR A 107 23.46 -7.01 10.30
N ARG A 108 24.78 -6.84 10.06
CA ARG A 108 25.77 -7.10 11.10
C ARG A 108 25.60 -5.98 12.12
N ALA A 109 25.13 -6.35 13.31
CA ALA A 109 25.25 -5.47 14.48
C ALA A 109 26.72 -5.22 14.80
#